data_AF-A0A8T4JT81-F1
#
_entry.id   AF-A0A8T4JT81-F1
#
_cell.length_a   1.000
_cell.length_b   1.000
_cell.length_c   1.000
_cell.angle_alpha   90.00
_cell.angle_beta   90.00
_cell.angle_gamma   90.00
#
_symmetry.space_group_name_H-M   'P 1'
#
loop_
_entity.id
_entity.type
_entity.pdbx_description
1 polymer ?
#
loop_
_entity_poly.entity_id
_entity_poly.type
_entity_poly.pdbx_seq_one_letter_code
_entity_poly.pdbx_strand_id
1 'polypeptide(L)' 'MKERDTGPILLQKAVEVRQDDIPQSLQRRVMEEAKWKLLPRAIDLIAHDRVRVAGAKTVVLE' A
#
# COMPACT_ATOMS: atom_id res chain seq x y z
N MET A 1 0.36 22.94 -9.42
CA MET A 1 0.51 21.55 -9.88
C MET A 1 0.21 20.65 -8.69
N LYS A 2 -0.89 19.89 -8.70
CA LYS A 2 -1.22 18.96 -7.61
C LYS A 2 -0.23 17.81 -7.74
N GLU A 3 0.69 17.67 -6.81
CA GLU A 3 1.63 16.54 -6.81
C GLU A 3 0.80 15.24 -6.75
N ARG A 4 0.86 14.46 -7.82
CA ARG A 4 0.25 13.13 -7.86
C ARG A 4 1.19 12.19 -7.14
N ASP A 5 0.63 11.26 -6.38
CA ASP A 5 1.35 10.16 -5.73
C ASP A 5 2.28 10.54 -4.54
N THR A 6 2.12 11.73 -3.94
CA THR A 6 2.90 12.18 -2.75
C THR A 6 2.10 12.24 -1.44
N GLY A 7 0.89 11.68 -1.41
CA GLY A 7 0.09 11.60 -0.19
C GLY A 7 0.77 10.79 0.93
N PRO A 8 0.39 11.00 2.21
CA PRO A 8 0.99 10.29 3.33
C PRO A 8 0.71 8.78 3.24
N ILE A 9 1.74 7.97 3.45
CA ILE A 9 1.65 6.50 3.36
C ILE A 9 0.71 5.97 4.45
N LEU A 10 -0.23 5.09 4.06
CA LEU A 10 -1.13 4.39 4.98
C LEU A 10 -0.66 2.97 5.29
N LEU A 11 -0.43 2.14 4.26
CA LEU A 11 0.08 0.79 4.39
C LEU A 11 1.18 0.55 3.35
N GLN A 12 2.17 -0.26 3.71
CA GLN A 12 3.26 -0.66 2.82
C GLN A 12 3.68 -2.10 3.11
N LYS A 13 4.20 -2.78 2.09
CA LYS A 13 4.77 -4.12 2.21
C LYS A 13 5.88 -4.31 1.19
N ALA A 14 7.02 -4.82 1.66
CA ALA A 14 8.09 -5.26 0.78
C ALA A 14 7.73 -6.57 0.09
N VAL A 15 8.15 -6.71 -1.17
CA VAL A 15 8.03 -7.94 -1.97
C VAL A 15 9.43 -8.30 -2.44
N GLU A 16 9.83 -9.55 -2.20
CA GLU A 16 11.15 -10.04 -2.58
C GLU A 16 11.24 -10.16 -4.10
N VAL A 17 12.35 -9.67 -4.66
CA VAL A 17 12.74 -9.89 -6.07
C VAL A 17 13.68 -11.10 -6.10
N ARG A 18 13.41 -12.05 -6.99
CA ARG A 18 14.23 -13.25 -7.19
C ARG A 18 15.06 -13.12 -8.46
N GLN A 19 16.14 -13.87 -8.52
CA GLN A 19 17.10 -13.80 -9.63
C GLN A 19 16.52 -14.22 -10.98
N ASP A 20 15.51 -15.08 -10.97
CA ASP A 20 14.80 -15.61 -12.14
C ASP A 20 13.51 -14.84 -12.49
N ASP A 21 13.23 -13.73 -11.80
CA ASP A 21 12.03 -12.95 -12.07
C ASP A 21 12.07 -12.29 -13.46
N ILE A 22 10.98 -12.44 -14.19
CA ILE A 22 10.64 -11.62 -15.36
C ILE A 22 9.59 -10.58 -14.96
N PRO A 23 9.40 -9.49 -15.73
CA PRO A 23 8.44 -8.45 -15.38
C PRO A 23 7.04 -8.98 -15.02
N GLN A 24 6.56 -9.98 -15.74
CA GLN A 24 5.25 -10.60 -15.51
C GLN A 24 5.19 -11.40 -14.21
N SER A 25 6.24 -12.17 -13.85
CA SER A 25 6.26 -12.96 -12.61
C SER A 25 6.38 -12.04 -11.39
N LEU A 26 7.24 -11.02 -11.46
CA LEU A 26 7.39 -10.04 -10.39
C LEU A 26 6.10 -9.23 -10.21
N GLN A 27 5.48 -8.78 -11.31
CA GLN A 27 4.20 -8.07 -11.24
C GLN A 27 3.12 -8.93 -10.58
N ARG A 28 3.00 -10.20 -10.97
CA ARG A 28 2.05 -11.13 -10.35
C ARG A 28 2.29 -11.28 -8.85
N ARG A 29 3.56 -11.42 -8.43
CA ARG A 29 3.93 -11.49 -7.02
C ARG A 29 3.55 -10.22 -6.26
N VAL A 30 3.81 -9.03 -6.84
CA VAL A 30 3.40 -7.75 -6.24
C VAL A 30 1.89 -7.66 -6.07
N MET A 31 1.12 -8.15 -7.04
CA MET A 31 -0.33 -8.20 -6.94
C MET A 31 -0.79 -9.11 -5.79
N GLU A 32 -0.32 -10.36 -5.78
CA GLU A 32 -0.77 -11.40 -4.85
C GLU A 32 -0.27 -11.17 -3.41
N GLU A 33 0.99 -10.75 -3.24
CA GLU A 33 1.61 -10.62 -1.92
C GLU A 33 1.36 -9.28 -1.25
N ALA A 34 1.22 -8.20 -2.03
CA ALA A 34 1.06 -6.83 -1.53
C ALA A 34 -0.29 -6.24 -1.93
N LYS A 35 -0.53 -5.92 -3.21
CA LYS A 35 -1.66 -5.06 -3.60
C LYS A 35 -3.03 -5.65 -3.21
N TRP A 36 -3.28 -6.92 -3.49
CA TRP A 36 -4.55 -7.59 -3.15
C TRP A 36 -4.79 -7.73 -1.64
N LYS A 37 -3.75 -7.61 -0.80
CA LYS A 37 -3.88 -7.63 0.66
C LYS A 37 -3.99 -6.23 1.24
N LEU A 38 -3.17 -5.30 0.76
CA LEU A 38 -3.09 -3.94 1.30
C LEU A 38 -4.25 -3.06 0.87
N LEU A 39 -4.68 -3.13 -0.39
CA LEU A 39 -5.75 -2.28 -0.91
C LEU A 39 -7.08 -2.48 -0.18
N PRO A 40 -7.63 -3.70 -0.04
CA PRO A 40 -8.87 -3.90 0.71
C PRO A 40 -8.72 -3.53 2.19
N ARG A 41 -7.56 -3.81 2.82
CA ARG A 41 -7.31 -3.41 4.21
C ARG A 41 -7.27 -1.89 4.37
N ALA A 42 -6.67 -1.16 3.43
CA ALA A 42 -6.66 0.30 3.45
C ALA A 42 -8.08 0.86 3.35
N ILE A 43 -8.91 0.30 2.46
CA ILE A 43 -10.31 0.69 2.31
C ILE A 43 -11.09 0.40 3.60
N ASP A 44 -10.89 -0.77 4.21
CA ASP A 44 -11.52 -1.16 5.47
C ASP A 44 -11.18 -0.19 6.62
N LEU A 45 -9.90 0.19 6.76
CA LEU A 45 -9.47 1.16 7.76
C LEU A 45 -10.11 2.54 7.54
N ILE A 46 -10.23 2.97 6.28
CA ILE A 46 -10.85 4.25 5.93
C ILE A 46 -12.36 4.20 6.19
N ALA A 47 -13.04 3.12 5.79
CA ALA A 47 -14.48 2.97 5.93
C ALA A 47 -14.96 2.92 7.39
N HIS A 48 -14.09 2.51 8.31
CA HIS A 48 -14.36 2.47 9.74
C HIS A 48 -13.75 3.65 10.51
N ASP A 49 -13.36 4.74 9.83
CA ASP A 49 -12.76 5.94 10.44
C ASP A 49 -11.50 5.68 11.30
N ARG A 50 -10.75 4.62 10.97
CA ARG A 50 -9.53 4.20 11.70
C ARG A 50 -8.25 4.84 11.16
N VAL A 51 -8.35 5.90 10.36
CA VAL A 51 -7.20 6.58 9.75
C VAL A 51 -7.27 8.07 10.02
N ARG A 52 -6.20 8.62 10.60
CA ARG A 52 -6.02 10.06 10.78
C ARG A 52 -4.77 10.56 10.09
N VAL A 53 -4.87 11.63 9.30
CA VAL A 53 -3.71 12.30 8.71
C VAL A 53 -3.13 13.33 9.70
N ALA A 54 -1.82 13.31 9.89
CA ALA A 54 -1.07 14.22 10.77
C ALA A 54 0.15 14.77 10.00
N GLY A 55 -0.04 15.90 9.32
CA GLY A 55 0.97 16.47 8.43
C GLY A 55 1.31 15.51 7.29
N ALA A 56 2.58 15.11 7.17
CA ALA A 56 3.07 14.19 6.15
C ALA A 56 2.95 12.68 6.53
N LYS A 57 2.26 12.35 7.63
CA LYS A 57 2.11 10.97 8.12
C LYS A 57 0.65 10.59 8.31
N THR A 58 0.37 9.29 8.30
CA THR A 58 -0.91 8.73 8.77
C THR A 58 -0.73 8.10 10.15
N VAL A 59 -1.79 8.10 10.94
CA VAL A 59 -1.92 7.39 12.21
C VAL A 59 -3.09 6.42 12.06
N VAL A 60 -2.84 5.13 12.27
CA VAL A 60 -3.87 4.09 12.30
C VAL A 60 -4.37 3.97 13.73
N LEU A 61 -5.68 4.12 13.91
CA LEU A 61 -6.35 4.02 15.21
C LEU A 61 -6.76 2.57 15.42
N GLU A 62 -6.15 1.90 16.40
CA GLU A 62 -6.51 0.53 16.75
C GLU A 62 -7.79 0.46 17.58
#